data_AF-A0A9Q1H6E6-F1
#
_entry.id   AF-A0A9Q1H6E6-F1
#
_cell.length_a   1.000
_cell.length_b   1.000
_cell.length_c   1.000
_cell.angle_alpha   90.00
_cell.angle_beta   90.00
_cell.angle_gamma   90.00
#
_symmetry.space_group_name_H-M   'P 1'
#
loop_
_entity.id
_entity.type
_entity.pdbx_description
1 polymer ?
#
loop_
_entity_poly.entity_id
_entity_poly.type
_entity_poly.pdbx_seq_one_letter_code
_entity_poly.pdbx_strand_id
1 'polypeptide(L)'
;MEAVNNACYYSETTRQTEMLPLLSEIEAKPKYDACPANGTASLNLEIRNDKIPALVWMAMKISCMFYHQNITGTRLCFRCRIRESQDYVKLTGQKEDLIGYLSSNYIDPISQWYELPDVKRSAYKEMYALVEIQEDNERTASCKYCDIYWWNYDGNVEKYNDCTIGAKTWNHPGSWLLSLLTLCGTLTVLVFHTIYRIVLTWWGKEEEILHTVAYGVFMMNMILYPALSLCSKIMSRFRGIRPRLSWATAINARYILKRLQFIGFLRDGIPGKLLFLLCNLLPFIIASYRTYIYINVLKTVDKHSVSSVLFGGIVMWMWGNFQYLLYLTRLSFQRQFLLVTRFIESHNDDLESCLLLIGNAVQDFNCFRKFIVIYMTLFVSINTWTLTTQVTWQYLLLKNTQVYDLNCRIPQSIKYLNILYWSNVSFFIILGIWSVGGFDVTSIFEEFRVNIVSLKRKSTYKVWKRLIQQVDNVSSVPRGGVIKSTMILSVINFFIALQIGEDQTVSDWTDISICNFVKIVTEQPA
;
A
#
# COMPACT_ATOMS: atom_id res chain seq x y z
N MET A 1 -58.33 -46.90 -33.57
CA MET A 1 -57.90 -47.41 -32.26
C MET A 1 -57.12 -46.29 -31.62
N GLU A 2 -57.84 -45.26 -31.12
CA GLU A 2 -58.31 -45.20 -29.73
C GLU A 2 -57.11 -45.18 -28.76
N ALA A 3 -56.95 -44.25 -27.83
CA ALA A 3 -57.78 -43.14 -27.40
C ALA A 3 -56.99 -42.38 -26.30
N VAL A 4 -56.99 -41.03 -26.37
CA VAL A 4 -57.39 -40.12 -25.27
C VAL A 4 -56.38 -39.88 -24.12
N ASN A 5 -56.09 -38.65 -23.64
CA ASN A 5 -56.44 -37.26 -24.00
C ASN A 5 -55.53 -36.30 -23.18
N ASN A 6 -55.15 -35.18 -23.80
CA ASN A 6 -55.20 -33.76 -23.34
C ASN A 6 -54.94 -33.41 -21.85
N ALA A 7 -54.03 -32.52 -21.46
CA ALA A 7 -53.84 -31.07 -21.73
C ALA A 7 -54.06 -30.24 -20.45
N CYS A 8 -53.69 -28.95 -20.50
CA CYS A 8 -53.69 -27.86 -19.48
C CYS A 8 -52.34 -27.73 -18.72
N TYR A 9 -51.52 -26.67 -18.81
CA TYR A 9 -51.66 -25.22 -19.07
C TYR A 9 -52.51 -24.44 -18.05
N TYR A 10 -51.90 -23.34 -17.55
CA TYR A 10 -52.34 -22.32 -16.57
C TYR A 10 -52.29 -22.73 -15.09
N SER A 11 -51.32 -22.20 -14.33
CA SER A 11 -51.29 -20.91 -13.61
C SER A 11 -52.07 -20.95 -12.31
N GLU A 12 -51.41 -20.57 -11.22
CA GLU A 12 -51.87 -19.59 -10.20
C GLU A 12 -50.99 -19.78 -8.96
N THR A 13 -50.15 -18.80 -8.64
CA THR A 13 -50.47 -17.80 -7.60
C THR A 13 -51.16 -18.42 -6.38
N THR A 14 -50.36 -18.98 -5.47
CA THR A 14 -50.68 -19.02 -4.02
C THR A 14 -49.48 -19.49 -3.23
N ARG A 15 -48.49 -18.61 -3.05
CA ARG A 15 -47.59 -18.57 -1.87
C ARG A 15 -46.73 -17.29 -1.88
N GLN A 16 -47.37 -16.17 -2.21
CA GLN A 16 -46.74 -14.85 -2.24
C GLN A 16 -47.42 -13.85 -1.28
N THR A 17 -48.20 -14.33 -0.30
CA THR A 17 -49.05 -13.45 0.52
C THR A 17 -49.04 -13.79 2.00
N GLU A 18 -47.88 -14.16 2.58
CA GLU A 18 -47.77 -14.36 4.03
C GLU A 18 -46.38 -14.08 4.64
N MET A 19 -45.58 -13.22 4.00
CA MET A 19 -44.33 -12.70 4.59
C MET A 19 -44.12 -11.19 4.29
N LEU A 20 -45.21 -10.42 4.23
CA LEU A 20 -45.20 -8.98 4.47
C LEU A 20 -46.31 -8.71 5.49
N PRO A 21 -45.96 -8.74 6.79
CA PRO A 21 -45.68 -7.48 7.46
C PRO A 21 -44.56 -7.64 8.50
N LEU A 22 -43.30 -7.63 8.08
CA LEU A 22 -42.15 -7.46 9.00
C LEU A 22 -41.06 -6.55 8.42
N LEU A 23 -41.27 -6.02 7.19
CA LEU A 23 -40.33 -5.15 6.49
C LEU A 23 -40.74 -3.67 6.48
N SER A 24 -41.86 -3.30 7.09
CA SER A 24 -42.32 -1.89 7.18
C SER A 24 -42.08 -1.25 8.55
N GLU A 25 -41.44 -1.93 9.50
CA GLU A 25 -41.11 -1.38 10.84
C GLU A 25 -39.60 -1.23 11.09
N ILE A 26 -38.76 -1.44 10.07
CA ILE A 26 -37.31 -1.19 10.13
C ILE A 26 -36.98 0.13 9.41
N GLU A 27 -37.68 1.21 9.81
CA GLU A 27 -37.16 2.58 9.67
C GLU A 27 -36.68 3.08 11.04
N ALA A 28 -36.03 2.23 11.82
CA ALA A 28 -35.24 2.68 12.95
C ALA A 28 -33.86 3.09 12.43
N LYS A 29 -33.61 4.41 12.35
CA LYS A 29 -32.26 4.98 12.20
C LYS A 29 -31.28 4.19 13.09
N PRO A 30 -30.12 3.73 12.58
CA PRO A 30 -29.17 3.04 13.42
C PRO A 30 -28.74 3.99 14.55
N LYS A 31 -29.06 3.62 15.80
CA LYS A 31 -28.48 4.23 16.99
C LYS A 31 -26.98 3.92 16.94
N TYR A 32 -26.21 4.89 16.47
CA TYR A 32 -24.76 4.84 16.58
C TYR A 32 -24.39 4.68 18.05
N ASP A 33 -23.59 3.66 18.36
CA ASP A 33 -22.88 3.56 19.64
C ASP A 33 -22.12 4.88 19.86
N ALA A 34 -22.69 5.76 20.68
CA ALA A 34 -22.05 7.00 21.08
C ALA A 34 -20.78 6.60 21.86
N CYS A 35 -19.61 7.15 21.49
CA CYS A 35 -18.44 7.00 22.37
C CYS A 35 -18.88 7.62 23.71
N PRO A 36 -18.65 6.96 24.86
CA PRO A 36 -19.13 7.46 26.14
C PRO A 36 -18.63 8.90 26.33
N ALA A 37 -19.59 9.81 26.52
CA ALA A 37 -19.27 11.20 26.82
C ALA A 37 -18.54 11.23 28.15
N ASN A 38 -17.41 11.94 28.19
CA ASN A 38 -16.60 12.15 29.39
C ASN A 38 -17.50 12.49 30.59
N GLY A 39 -17.52 11.63 31.60
CA GLY A 39 -18.15 11.93 32.88
C GLY A 39 -18.61 10.70 33.64
N THR A 40 -17.70 10.05 34.35
CA THR A 40 -17.67 10.01 35.83
C THR A 40 -16.59 9.04 36.29
N ALA A 41 -15.81 9.51 37.26
CA ALA A 41 -14.67 8.82 37.82
C ALA A 41 -15.10 7.66 38.71
N SER A 42 -14.51 6.48 38.50
CA SER A 42 -14.15 5.55 39.58
C SER A 42 -13.11 4.54 39.12
N LEU A 43 -12.03 4.49 39.91
CA LEU A 43 -10.94 3.50 40.00
C LEU A 43 -9.97 3.31 38.82
N ASN A 44 -8.90 4.13 38.86
CA ASN A 44 -7.49 3.71 38.82
C ASN A 44 -7.12 2.46 37.99
N LEU A 45 -7.09 2.64 36.67
CA LEU A 45 -5.89 2.31 35.90
C LEU A 45 -5.73 3.46 34.90
N GLU A 46 -4.60 4.16 34.91
CA GLU A 46 -4.26 5.06 33.81
C GLU A 46 -4.24 4.24 32.52
N ILE A 47 -5.36 4.22 31.78
CA ILE A 47 -5.39 3.81 30.39
C ILE A 47 -4.61 4.90 29.67
N ARG A 48 -3.29 4.72 29.65
CA ARG A 48 -2.37 5.53 28.88
C ARG A 48 -2.84 5.39 27.43
N ASN A 49 -3.45 6.44 26.92
CA ASN A 49 -4.05 6.43 25.60
C ASN A 49 -2.92 6.30 24.57
N ASP A 50 -2.66 5.08 24.10
CA ASP A 50 -1.81 4.74 22.95
C ASP A 50 -2.45 5.22 21.63
N LYS A 51 -2.82 6.50 21.59
CA LYS A 51 -3.33 7.13 20.38
C LYS A 51 -2.22 7.15 19.34
N ILE A 52 -2.54 6.64 18.16
CA ILE A 52 -1.65 6.75 17.01
C ILE A 52 -1.41 8.24 16.74
N PRO A 53 -0.15 8.69 16.60
CA PRO A 53 0.15 10.09 16.41
C PRO A 53 -0.59 10.67 15.21
N ALA A 54 -1.10 11.91 15.36
CA ALA A 54 -1.80 12.63 14.30
C ALA A 54 -1.00 12.69 12.97
N LEU A 55 0.33 12.79 13.07
CA LEU A 55 1.22 12.79 11.91
C LEU A 55 1.17 11.49 11.09
N VAL A 56 0.96 10.34 11.74
CA VAL A 56 0.82 9.05 11.05
C VAL A 56 -0.55 8.96 10.37
N TRP A 57 -1.61 9.45 11.02
CA TRP A 57 -2.93 9.58 10.40
C TRP A 57 -2.92 10.51 9.19
N MET A 58 -2.20 11.64 9.29
CA MET A 58 -1.99 12.56 8.20
C MET A 58 -1.24 11.90 7.04
N ALA A 59 -0.17 11.14 7.31
CA ALA A 59 0.54 10.39 6.27
C ALA A 59 -0.37 9.40 5.54
N MET A 60 -1.19 8.64 6.28
CA MET A 60 -2.20 7.77 5.67
C MET A 60 -3.18 8.55 4.78
N LYS A 61 -3.65 9.72 5.25
CA LYS A 61 -4.58 10.64 4.52
C LYS A 61 -4.01 11.11 3.21
N ILE A 62 -2.81 11.66 3.26
CA ILE A 62 -2.10 12.16 2.07
C ILE A 62 -1.91 11.00 1.09
N SER A 63 -1.51 9.83 1.57
CA SER A 63 -1.38 8.64 0.73
C SER A 63 -2.71 8.04 0.25
N CYS A 64 -3.89 8.58 0.59
CA CYS A 64 -5.17 8.03 0.14
C CYS A 64 -5.41 6.58 0.63
N MET A 65 -4.98 6.26 1.86
CA MET A 65 -5.17 4.94 2.48
C MET A 65 -6.38 4.91 3.42
N PHE A 66 -7.58 5.26 2.94
CA PHE A 66 -8.85 5.11 3.68
C PHE A 66 -9.74 4.18 2.90
N TYR A 67 -10.26 3.17 3.59
CA TYR A 67 -11.05 2.16 2.90
C TYR A 67 -12.32 1.74 3.63
N HIS A 68 -12.35 1.72 4.96
CA HIS A 68 -13.41 1.05 5.71
C HIS A 68 -14.19 2.01 6.60
N GLN A 69 -15.48 1.74 6.84
CA GLN A 69 -16.28 2.48 7.83
C GLN A 69 -15.76 2.21 9.24
N ASN A 70 -15.57 0.93 9.61
CA ASN A 70 -14.83 0.55 10.81
C ASN A 70 -13.42 0.09 10.46
N ILE A 71 -12.39 0.56 11.16
CA ILE A 71 -11.01 0.17 10.90
C ILE A 71 -10.53 -0.92 11.86
N THR A 72 -11.12 -1.00 13.04
CA THR A 72 -10.87 -2.07 14.02
C THR A 72 -11.88 -3.20 13.88
N GLY A 73 -11.38 -4.43 13.79
CA GLY A 73 -12.18 -5.66 13.72
C GLY A 73 -11.79 -6.64 14.83
N THR A 74 -12.69 -7.56 15.19
CA THR A 74 -12.36 -8.65 16.11
C THR A 74 -11.35 -9.57 15.45
N ARG A 75 -10.27 -9.86 16.16
CA ARG A 75 -9.23 -10.80 15.75
C ARG A 75 -9.43 -12.08 16.55
N LEU A 76 -9.92 -13.10 15.86
CA LEU A 76 -10.12 -14.44 16.42
C LEU A 76 -9.01 -15.37 15.94
N CYS A 77 -8.74 -16.48 16.61
CA CYS A 77 -7.89 -17.52 16.01
C CYS A 77 -8.73 -18.37 15.04
N PHE A 78 -8.07 -19.16 14.20
CA PHE A 78 -8.77 -20.06 13.26
C PHE A 78 -9.77 -20.99 13.95
N ARG A 79 -9.41 -21.54 15.13
CA ARG A 79 -10.31 -22.39 15.93
C ARG A 79 -11.55 -21.64 16.43
N CYS A 80 -11.38 -20.45 16.98
CA CYS A 80 -12.50 -19.61 17.44
C CYS A 80 -13.41 -19.19 16.29
N ARG A 81 -12.84 -18.95 15.10
CA ARG A 81 -13.63 -18.60 13.92
C ARG A 81 -14.39 -19.79 13.34
N ILE A 82 -13.80 -20.99 13.34
CA ILE A 82 -14.54 -22.21 12.97
C ILE A 82 -15.73 -22.37 13.90
N ARG A 83 -15.52 -22.23 15.22
CA ARG A 83 -16.59 -22.32 16.21
C ARG A 83 -17.69 -21.27 15.95
N GLU A 84 -17.32 -20.01 15.77
CA GLU A 84 -18.24 -18.92 15.43
C GLU A 84 -19.02 -19.21 14.13
N SER A 85 -18.37 -19.76 13.10
CA SER A 85 -19.03 -20.12 11.84
C SER A 85 -19.94 -21.34 11.97
N GLN A 86 -19.58 -22.32 12.80
CA GLN A 86 -20.42 -23.48 13.11
C GLN A 86 -21.65 -23.05 13.88
N ASP A 87 -21.49 -22.17 14.87
CA ASP A 87 -22.59 -21.63 15.66
C ASP A 87 -23.53 -20.79 14.78
N TYR A 88 -22.99 -20.04 13.82
CA TYR A 88 -23.79 -19.33 12.82
C TYR A 88 -24.62 -20.26 11.91
N VAL A 89 -24.00 -21.32 11.36
CA VAL A 89 -24.71 -22.29 10.50
C VAL A 89 -25.83 -22.98 11.29
N LYS A 90 -25.60 -23.29 12.58
CA LYS A 90 -26.62 -23.82 13.48
C LYS A 90 -27.78 -22.83 13.69
N LEU A 91 -27.47 -21.54 13.91
CA LEU A 91 -28.47 -20.51 14.22
C LEU A 91 -29.30 -20.10 13.00
N THR A 92 -28.71 -20.08 11.80
CA THR A 92 -29.39 -19.63 10.59
C THR A 92 -30.16 -20.73 9.86
N GLY A 93 -30.00 -21.99 10.25
CA GLY A 93 -30.69 -23.12 9.63
C GLY A 93 -30.34 -23.34 8.14
N GLN A 94 -29.40 -22.56 7.59
CA GLN A 94 -28.95 -22.70 6.21
C GLN A 94 -28.10 -23.97 6.11
N LYS A 95 -28.69 -25.00 5.49
CA LYS A 95 -28.02 -26.26 5.06
C LYS A 95 -26.99 -26.05 3.94
N GLU A 96 -26.50 -24.84 3.72
CA GLU A 96 -25.33 -24.66 2.86
C GLU A 96 -24.15 -25.31 3.56
N ASP A 97 -23.46 -26.22 2.85
CA ASP A 97 -22.31 -26.94 3.37
C ASP A 97 -21.40 -25.97 4.11
N LEU A 98 -21.11 -26.25 5.38
CA LEU A 98 -20.10 -25.51 6.14
C LEU A 98 -18.81 -25.40 5.30
N ILE A 99 -18.49 -26.41 4.49
CA ILE A 99 -17.38 -26.42 3.54
C ILE A 99 -17.59 -25.44 2.37
N GLY A 100 -18.81 -25.22 1.90
CA GLY A 100 -19.20 -24.21 0.90
C GLY A 100 -19.15 -22.78 1.46
N TYR A 101 -19.64 -22.57 2.69
CA TYR A 101 -19.55 -21.28 3.39
C TYR A 101 -18.12 -20.95 3.79
N LEU A 102 -17.38 -21.94 4.30
CA LEU A 102 -15.96 -21.85 4.55
C LEU A 102 -15.29 -21.58 3.21
N SER A 103 -15.38 -22.42 2.19
CA SER A 103 -14.69 -22.19 0.90
C SER A 103 -15.02 -20.84 0.25
N SER A 104 -16.28 -20.41 0.13
CA SER A 104 -16.63 -19.10 -0.46
C SER A 104 -16.12 -17.90 0.35
N ASN A 105 -16.02 -18.01 1.68
CA ASN A 105 -15.49 -16.94 2.54
C ASN A 105 -14.01 -17.13 2.96
N TYR A 106 -13.40 -18.31 2.74
CA TYR A 106 -12.10 -18.75 3.31
C TYR A 106 -10.93 -18.80 2.33
N ILE A 107 -11.11 -18.52 1.03
CA ILE A 107 -10.03 -18.78 0.05
C ILE A 107 -8.76 -17.92 0.25
N ASP A 108 -8.77 -16.93 1.16
CA ASP A 108 -7.50 -16.32 1.57
C ASP A 108 -7.51 -15.89 3.05
N PRO A 109 -6.97 -16.71 3.99
CA PRO A 109 -6.84 -16.34 5.40
C PRO A 109 -5.98 -15.07 5.58
N ILE A 110 -5.26 -14.60 4.56
CA ILE A 110 -4.51 -13.33 4.56
C ILE A 110 -5.46 -12.13 4.45
N SER A 111 -6.59 -12.29 3.75
CA SER A 111 -7.47 -11.18 3.37
C SER A 111 -8.65 -10.97 4.34
N GLN A 112 -9.13 -12.02 5.00
CA GLN A 112 -10.36 -11.96 5.81
C GLN A 112 -10.22 -11.22 7.14
N TRP A 113 -9.02 -11.14 7.73
CA TRP A 113 -8.80 -10.36 8.96
C TRP A 113 -9.10 -8.88 8.78
N TYR A 114 -9.04 -8.41 7.54
CA TYR A 114 -9.04 -7.00 7.23
C TYR A 114 -10.30 -6.55 6.52
N GLU A 115 -11.26 -7.37 6.05
CA GLU A 115 -12.38 -6.82 5.23
C GLU A 115 -13.72 -7.56 5.34
N LEU A 116 -14.05 -8.16 6.49
CA LEU A 116 -15.45 -8.55 6.72
C LEU A 116 -16.34 -7.27 6.72
N PRO A 117 -17.44 -7.24 5.93
CA PRO A 117 -18.34 -6.10 5.86
C PRO A 117 -19.17 -5.96 7.15
N ASP A 118 -19.24 -4.73 7.68
CA ASP A 118 -19.91 -4.40 8.95
C ASP A 118 -21.42 -4.69 8.95
N VAL A 119 -22.08 -4.68 7.79
CA VAL A 119 -23.53 -4.96 7.64
C VAL A 119 -23.90 -6.38 8.02
N LYS A 120 -23.00 -7.33 7.73
CA LYS A 120 -23.15 -8.69 8.22
C LYS A 120 -23.08 -8.64 9.75
N ARG A 121 -22.06 -7.97 10.31
CA ARG A 121 -21.71 -7.90 11.74
C ARG A 121 -22.75 -7.26 12.66
N SER A 122 -23.51 -6.25 12.23
CA SER A 122 -24.58 -5.68 13.06
C SER A 122 -25.73 -6.67 13.24
N ALA A 123 -26.10 -7.39 12.18
CA ALA A 123 -27.06 -8.50 12.27
C ALA A 123 -26.52 -9.65 13.14
N TYR A 124 -25.21 -9.95 13.10
CA TYR A 124 -24.59 -10.90 14.05
C TYR A 124 -24.69 -10.40 15.50
N LYS A 125 -24.38 -9.13 15.78
CA LYS A 125 -24.37 -8.58 17.15
C LYS A 125 -25.77 -8.55 17.75
N GLU A 126 -26.79 -8.23 16.96
CA GLU A 126 -28.20 -8.29 17.39
C GLU A 126 -28.68 -9.74 17.59
N MET A 127 -28.28 -10.67 16.71
CA MET A 127 -28.64 -12.09 16.85
C MET A 127 -27.95 -12.76 18.04
N TYR A 128 -26.69 -12.41 18.32
CA TYR A 128 -25.95 -12.91 19.49
C TYR A 128 -26.39 -12.24 20.81
N ALA A 129 -26.75 -10.95 20.81
CA ALA A 129 -27.29 -10.29 22.00
C ALA A 129 -28.61 -10.91 22.48
N LEU A 130 -29.39 -11.52 21.56
CA LEU A 130 -30.59 -12.29 21.89
C LEU A 130 -30.28 -13.69 22.43
N VAL A 131 -29.11 -14.27 22.10
CA VAL A 131 -28.67 -15.61 22.55
C VAL A 131 -27.83 -15.54 23.84
N GLU A 132 -27.13 -14.43 24.09
CA GLU A 132 -26.32 -14.17 25.28
C GLU A 132 -27.14 -14.10 26.58
N ILE A 133 -28.47 -13.95 26.51
CA ILE A 133 -29.36 -13.98 27.67
C ILE A 133 -29.45 -15.40 28.29
N GLN A 134 -28.92 -16.44 27.64
CA GLN A 134 -29.20 -17.84 28.03
C GLN A 134 -27.99 -18.71 28.45
N GLU A 135 -26.73 -18.30 28.31
CA GLU A 135 -25.57 -19.15 28.66
C GLU A 135 -24.39 -18.35 29.28
N ASP A 136 -24.60 -17.87 30.50
CA ASP A 136 -23.78 -16.81 31.10
C ASP A 136 -22.66 -17.29 32.05
N ASN A 137 -22.03 -18.46 31.86
CA ASN A 137 -20.93 -18.87 32.77
C ASN A 137 -19.75 -19.67 32.19
N GLU A 138 -19.69 -20.02 30.89
CA GLU A 138 -18.52 -20.74 30.33
C GLU A 138 -17.91 -20.11 29.07
N ARG A 139 -18.55 -19.12 28.44
CA ARG A 139 -18.07 -18.53 27.17
C ARG A 139 -17.13 -17.33 27.32
N THR A 140 -16.92 -16.83 28.54
CA THR A 140 -16.05 -15.67 28.85
C THR A 140 -14.59 -16.05 29.12
N ALA A 141 -14.16 -17.29 28.88
CA ALA A 141 -12.74 -17.63 28.84
C ALA A 141 -12.11 -17.02 27.57
N SER A 142 -11.49 -15.85 27.71
CA SER A 142 -10.73 -15.19 26.64
C SER A 142 -9.72 -16.18 26.05
N CYS A 143 -9.88 -16.50 24.76
CA CYS A 143 -8.98 -17.42 24.09
C CYS A 143 -7.56 -16.85 24.08
N LYS A 144 -6.64 -17.48 24.81
CA LYS A 144 -5.20 -17.12 24.86
C LYS A 144 -4.60 -16.86 23.47
N TYR A 145 -5.02 -17.63 22.46
CA TYR A 145 -4.57 -17.46 21.08
C TYR A 145 -5.16 -16.26 20.36
N CYS A 146 -6.38 -15.86 20.70
CA CYS A 146 -6.99 -14.63 20.16
C CYS A 146 -6.27 -13.40 20.73
N ASP A 147 -5.87 -13.47 21.99
CA ASP A 147 -5.19 -12.38 22.68
C ASP A 147 -3.80 -12.09 22.10
N ILE A 148 -3.11 -13.10 21.57
CA ILE A 148 -1.84 -12.95 20.82
C ILE A 148 -1.97 -11.98 19.64
N TYR A 149 -3.14 -11.93 18.98
CA TYR A 149 -3.33 -10.99 17.86
C TYR A 149 -3.44 -9.53 18.30
N TRP A 150 -3.56 -9.27 19.60
CA TRP A 150 -3.67 -7.94 20.20
C TRP A 150 -2.41 -7.52 20.94
N TRP A 151 -1.28 -8.19 20.70
CA TRP A 151 -0.01 -7.78 21.28
C TRP A 151 0.42 -6.39 20.81
N ASN A 152 0.76 -5.55 21.79
CA ASN A 152 1.38 -4.25 21.58
C ASN A 152 2.92 -4.36 21.52
N TYR A 153 3.60 -3.21 21.58
CA TYR A 153 5.07 -3.11 21.54
C TYR A 153 5.78 -4.00 22.57
N ASP A 154 5.24 -4.14 23.78
CA ASP A 154 5.84 -4.90 24.87
C ASP A 154 5.34 -6.37 24.91
N GLY A 155 4.40 -6.75 24.03
CA GLY A 155 3.80 -8.09 24.01
C GLY A 155 2.63 -8.23 24.96
N ASN A 156 2.15 -7.12 25.51
CA ASN A 156 0.95 -7.09 26.33
C ASN A 156 -0.29 -7.06 25.43
N VAL A 157 -1.36 -7.70 25.90
CA VAL A 157 -2.63 -7.78 25.18
C VAL A 157 -3.36 -6.46 25.34
N GLU A 158 -3.49 -5.70 24.25
CA GLU A 158 -4.17 -4.41 24.25
C GLU A 158 -5.24 -4.38 23.17
N LYS A 159 -6.50 -4.52 23.62
CA LYS A 159 -7.67 -4.48 22.72
C LYS A 159 -8.06 -3.03 22.50
N TYR A 160 -8.04 -2.60 21.25
CA TYR A 160 -8.37 -1.23 20.86
C TYR A 160 -9.51 -1.19 19.85
N ASN A 161 -10.33 -0.14 19.96
CA ASN A 161 -11.43 0.20 19.06
C ASN A 161 -11.14 1.52 18.30
N ASP A 162 -11.97 1.87 17.32
CA ASP A 162 -11.79 3.07 16.50
C ASP A 162 -11.81 4.39 17.29
N CYS A 163 -12.49 4.46 18.45
CA CYS A 163 -12.44 5.63 19.33
C CYS A 163 -11.06 5.72 20.00
N THR A 164 -10.52 4.61 20.54
CA THR A 164 -9.25 4.57 21.30
C THR A 164 -8.02 4.90 20.44
N ILE A 165 -7.95 4.42 19.19
CA ILE A 165 -6.85 4.74 18.28
C ILE A 165 -6.98 6.12 17.61
N GLY A 166 -8.10 6.82 17.84
CA GLY A 166 -8.40 8.09 17.19
C GLY A 166 -8.88 7.96 15.73
N ALA A 167 -9.21 6.77 15.24
CA ALA A 167 -9.67 6.58 13.87
C ALA A 167 -10.95 7.37 13.59
N LYS A 168 -11.88 7.49 14.56
CA LYS A 168 -13.16 8.19 14.39
C LYS A 168 -13.02 9.68 14.03
N THR A 169 -11.97 10.36 14.50
CA THR A 169 -11.73 11.78 14.17
C THR A 169 -11.19 11.96 12.76
N TRP A 170 -10.48 10.95 12.24
CA TRP A 170 -9.85 11.01 10.92
C TRP A 170 -10.69 10.33 9.84
N ASN A 171 -11.53 9.37 10.19
CA ASN A 171 -12.25 8.54 9.24
C ASN A 171 -13.74 8.89 9.20
N HIS A 172 -14.12 9.66 8.18
CA HIS A 172 -15.52 9.96 7.87
C HIS A 172 -16.10 8.98 6.85
N PRO A 173 -17.42 8.78 6.78
CA PRO A 173 -18.07 7.88 5.82
C PRO A 173 -17.67 8.16 4.35
N GLY A 174 -17.46 9.43 3.99
CA GLY A 174 -17.01 9.83 2.65
C GLY A 174 -15.52 9.63 2.37
N SER A 175 -14.70 9.23 3.35
CA SER A 175 -13.24 9.14 3.20
C SER A 175 -12.81 8.09 2.17
N TRP A 176 -13.57 7.00 2.05
CA TRP A 176 -13.33 5.98 1.02
C TRP A 176 -13.59 6.56 -0.38
N LEU A 177 -14.74 7.20 -0.58
CA LEU A 177 -15.13 7.78 -1.88
C LEU A 177 -14.16 8.90 -2.28
N LEU A 178 -13.83 9.79 -1.34
CA LEU A 178 -12.86 10.86 -1.56
C LEU A 178 -11.51 10.28 -1.99
N SER A 179 -11.03 9.27 -1.29
CA SER A 179 -9.78 8.60 -1.62
C SER A 179 -9.79 7.94 -3.00
N LEU A 180 -10.91 7.33 -3.40
CA LEU A 180 -11.07 6.74 -4.73
C LEU A 180 -11.09 7.83 -5.81
N LEU A 181 -11.86 8.90 -5.61
CA LEU A 181 -11.94 10.03 -6.52
C LEU A 181 -10.59 10.75 -6.68
N THR A 182 -9.84 10.92 -5.59
CA THR A 182 -8.49 11.50 -5.65
C THR A 182 -7.54 10.60 -6.44
N LEU A 183 -7.55 9.28 -6.24
CA LEU A 183 -6.69 8.36 -7.00
C LEU A 183 -7.07 8.30 -8.48
N CYS A 184 -8.36 8.19 -8.80
CA CYS A 184 -8.83 8.21 -10.18
C CYS A 184 -8.51 9.55 -10.85
N GLY A 185 -8.80 10.67 -10.19
CA GLY A 185 -8.53 12.01 -10.72
C GLY A 185 -7.05 12.26 -10.95
N THR A 186 -6.18 11.89 -9.99
CA THR A 186 -4.73 12.01 -10.15
C THR A 186 -4.21 11.16 -11.30
N LEU A 187 -4.65 9.90 -11.43
CA LEU A 187 -4.28 9.04 -12.56
C LEU A 187 -4.78 9.59 -13.89
N THR A 188 -6.04 10.04 -13.97
CA THR A 188 -6.60 10.63 -15.20
C THR A 188 -5.80 11.86 -15.61
N VAL A 189 -5.47 12.77 -14.68
CA VAL A 189 -4.66 13.95 -14.98
C VAL A 189 -3.26 13.55 -15.45
N LEU A 190 -2.58 12.64 -14.75
CA LEU A 190 -1.23 12.20 -15.12
C LEU A 190 -1.20 11.50 -16.50
N VAL A 191 -2.14 10.59 -16.76
CA VAL A 191 -2.24 9.87 -18.03
C VAL A 191 -2.61 10.80 -19.16
N PHE A 192 -3.63 11.65 -18.98
CA PHE A 192 -4.02 12.64 -19.98
C PHE A 192 -2.86 13.58 -20.31
N HIS A 193 -2.14 14.05 -19.29
CA HIS A 193 -0.99 14.93 -19.47
C HIS A 193 0.16 14.24 -20.21
N THR A 194 0.40 12.96 -19.90
CA THR A 194 1.40 12.13 -20.59
C THR A 194 1.03 11.95 -22.06
N ILE A 195 -0.21 11.54 -22.35
CA ILE A 195 -0.70 11.33 -23.72
C ILE A 195 -0.65 12.64 -24.50
N TYR A 196 -1.18 13.73 -23.94
CA TYR A 196 -1.19 15.03 -24.61
C TYR A 196 0.22 15.48 -25.01
N ARG A 197 1.21 15.36 -24.12
CA ARG A 197 2.57 15.81 -24.42
C ARG A 197 3.32 14.86 -25.34
N ILE A 198 3.34 13.57 -25.01
CA ILE A 198 4.08 12.58 -25.79
C ILE A 198 3.47 12.45 -27.19
N VAL A 199 2.16 12.22 -27.30
CA VAL A 199 1.52 11.89 -28.58
C VAL A 199 1.32 13.13 -29.45
N LEU A 200 0.90 14.27 -28.89
CA LEU A 200 0.55 15.43 -29.71
C LEU A 200 1.70 16.41 -29.93
N THR A 201 2.73 16.40 -29.08
CA THR A 201 3.79 17.44 -29.13
C THR A 201 5.12 16.89 -29.64
N TRP A 202 5.48 15.68 -29.24
CA TRP A 202 6.82 15.10 -29.47
C TRP A 202 6.83 13.84 -30.34
N TRP A 203 5.69 13.18 -30.54
CA TRP A 203 5.62 11.97 -31.34
C TRP A 203 6.05 12.21 -32.79
N GLY A 204 6.97 11.37 -33.28
CA GLY A 204 7.49 11.45 -34.65
C GLY A 204 8.59 12.49 -34.88
N LYS A 205 9.07 13.18 -33.84
CA LYS A 205 10.23 14.08 -33.92
C LYS A 205 11.47 13.37 -33.38
N GLU A 206 12.43 13.08 -34.25
CA GLU A 206 13.66 12.35 -33.88
C GLU A 206 14.49 13.13 -32.82
N GLU A 207 14.55 14.46 -32.93
CA GLU A 207 15.27 15.34 -32.01
C GLU A 207 14.73 15.35 -30.56
N GLU A 208 13.48 14.92 -30.36
CA GLU A 208 12.76 14.99 -29.08
C GLU A 208 12.58 13.62 -28.40
N ILE A 209 13.17 12.55 -28.97
CA ILE A 209 13.02 11.18 -28.45
C ILE A 209 13.53 11.10 -27.02
N LEU A 210 14.71 11.64 -26.74
CA LEU A 210 15.32 11.53 -25.42
C LEU A 210 14.52 12.33 -24.37
N HIS A 211 13.95 13.47 -24.75
CA HIS A 211 12.99 14.23 -23.95
C HIS A 211 11.74 13.43 -23.62
N THR A 212 11.19 12.77 -24.64
CA THR A 212 10.00 11.93 -24.53
C THR A 212 10.25 10.76 -23.57
N VAL A 213 11.41 10.10 -23.68
CA VAL A 213 11.80 9.01 -22.78
C VAL A 213 12.01 9.53 -21.36
N ALA A 214 12.77 10.61 -21.18
CA ALA A 214 13.05 11.17 -19.85
C ALA A 214 11.78 11.62 -19.12
N TYR A 215 10.86 12.25 -19.84
CA TYR A 215 9.55 12.66 -19.30
C TYR A 215 8.66 11.45 -19.05
N GLY A 216 8.60 10.49 -19.97
CA GLY A 216 7.81 9.27 -19.83
C GLY A 216 8.20 8.47 -18.59
N VAL A 217 9.50 8.29 -18.34
CA VAL A 217 9.97 7.54 -17.17
C VAL A 217 9.68 8.28 -15.87
N PHE A 218 9.82 9.61 -15.85
CA PHE A 218 9.41 10.43 -14.70
C PHE A 218 7.90 10.26 -14.42
N MET A 219 7.05 10.28 -15.45
CA MET A 219 5.61 10.07 -15.30
C MET A 219 5.29 8.65 -14.81
N MET A 220 6.02 7.63 -15.26
CA MET A 220 5.86 6.25 -14.76
C MET A 220 6.16 6.15 -13.25
N ASN A 221 7.19 6.84 -12.75
CA ASN A 221 7.46 6.92 -11.31
C ASN A 221 6.29 7.55 -10.54
N MET A 222 5.67 8.61 -11.08
CA MET A 222 4.52 9.28 -10.48
C MET A 222 3.25 8.42 -10.49
N ILE A 223 3.04 7.63 -11.55
CA ILE A 223 1.85 6.79 -11.74
C ILE A 223 1.91 5.53 -10.87
N LEU A 224 3.11 5.00 -10.59
CA LEU A 224 3.30 3.71 -9.93
C LEU A 224 2.50 3.57 -8.62
N TYR A 225 2.62 4.54 -7.71
CA TYR A 225 1.93 4.46 -6.42
C TYR A 225 0.40 4.61 -6.54
N PRO A 226 -0.14 5.66 -7.19
CA PRO A 226 -1.57 5.80 -7.38
C PRO A 226 -2.20 4.58 -8.07
N ALA A 227 -1.52 4.00 -9.06
CA ALA A 227 -1.98 2.79 -9.75
C ALA A 227 -2.05 1.59 -8.79
N LEU A 228 -0.99 1.31 -8.03
CA LEU A 228 -0.97 0.21 -7.05
C LEU A 228 -2.04 0.40 -5.96
N SER A 229 -2.21 1.63 -5.48
CA SER A 229 -3.23 1.96 -4.47
C SER A 229 -4.65 1.77 -5.03
N LEU A 230 -4.92 2.24 -6.26
CA LEU A 230 -6.21 2.06 -6.91
C LEU A 230 -6.50 0.57 -7.17
N CYS A 231 -5.52 -0.18 -7.68
CA CYS A 231 -5.62 -1.63 -7.86
C CYS A 231 -5.95 -2.32 -6.53
N SER A 232 -5.27 -1.95 -5.44
CA SER A 232 -5.58 -2.50 -4.11
C SER A 232 -7.03 -2.25 -3.70
N LYS A 233 -7.55 -1.03 -3.92
CA LYS A 233 -8.95 -0.69 -3.61
C LYS A 233 -9.96 -1.44 -4.47
N ILE A 234 -9.74 -1.53 -5.77
CA ILE A 234 -10.61 -2.27 -6.70
C ILE A 234 -10.65 -3.74 -6.28
N MET A 235 -9.48 -4.35 -6.05
CA MET A 235 -9.39 -5.76 -5.69
C MET A 235 -10.04 -6.07 -4.33
N SER A 236 -9.89 -5.16 -3.38
CA SER A 236 -10.55 -5.20 -2.07
C SER A 236 -12.09 -5.21 -2.19
N ARG A 237 -12.66 -4.63 -3.26
CA ARG A 237 -14.12 -4.66 -3.52
C ARG A 237 -14.59 -5.94 -4.21
N PHE A 238 -13.80 -6.51 -5.11
CA PHE A 238 -14.17 -7.65 -5.98
C PHE A 238 -13.74 -9.03 -5.44
N ARG A 239 -13.63 -9.18 -4.11
CA ARG A 239 -13.07 -10.35 -3.41
C ARG A 239 -13.69 -11.72 -3.72
N GLY A 240 -14.92 -11.77 -4.21
CA GLY A 240 -15.60 -13.03 -4.51
C GLY A 240 -14.99 -13.82 -5.68
N ILE A 241 -14.10 -13.22 -6.48
CA ILE A 241 -13.77 -13.78 -7.80
C ILE A 241 -12.40 -14.47 -7.84
N ARG A 242 -11.35 -14.02 -7.11
CA ARG A 242 -10.01 -14.68 -7.12
C ARG A 242 -9.15 -14.49 -5.84
N PRO A 243 -8.70 -15.56 -5.17
CA PRO A 243 -7.78 -15.52 -4.01
C PRO A 243 -6.31 -15.20 -4.35
N ARG A 244 -5.96 -15.05 -5.63
CA ARG A 244 -4.55 -15.02 -6.08
C ARG A 244 -3.82 -13.69 -5.79
N LEU A 245 -4.50 -12.68 -5.26
CA LEU A 245 -3.99 -11.30 -5.15
C LEU A 245 -3.81 -10.83 -3.68
N SER A 246 -3.40 -11.73 -2.80
CA SER A 246 -3.08 -11.46 -1.37
C SER A 246 -2.24 -10.19 -1.13
N TRP A 247 -1.32 -9.83 -2.03
CA TRP A 247 -0.44 -8.66 -1.89
C TRP A 247 -1.20 -7.33 -1.76
N ALA A 248 -2.39 -7.21 -2.36
CA ALA A 248 -3.20 -5.98 -2.33
C ALA A 248 -3.60 -5.60 -0.90
N THR A 249 -3.69 -6.58 0.00
CA THR A 249 -4.06 -6.35 1.39
C THR A 249 -2.97 -5.63 2.19
N ALA A 250 -1.70 -5.68 1.76
CA ALA A 250 -0.60 -5.00 2.44
C ALA A 250 -0.70 -3.47 2.40
N ILE A 251 -1.43 -2.91 1.41
CA ILE A 251 -1.64 -1.46 1.23
C ILE A 251 -2.93 -0.99 1.94
N ASN A 252 -3.73 -1.92 2.48
CA ASN A 252 -5.00 -1.58 3.13
C ASN A 252 -4.75 -0.91 4.49
N ALA A 253 -5.54 0.12 4.79
CA ALA A 253 -5.53 0.85 6.06
C ALA A 253 -5.56 -0.08 7.28
N ARG A 254 -6.41 -1.12 7.25
CA ARG A 254 -6.56 -2.08 8.35
C ARG A 254 -5.31 -2.93 8.56
N TYR A 255 -4.60 -3.27 7.48
CA TYR A 255 -3.32 -3.96 7.55
C TYR A 255 -2.26 -3.08 8.19
N ILE A 256 -2.12 -1.85 7.70
CA ILE A 256 -1.16 -0.88 8.23
C ILE A 256 -1.44 -0.61 9.71
N LEU A 257 -2.69 -0.37 10.11
CA LEU A 257 -3.02 -0.09 11.51
C LEU A 257 -2.76 -1.26 12.46
N LYS A 258 -2.94 -2.50 11.99
CA LYS A 258 -2.48 -3.67 12.75
C LYS A 258 -0.96 -3.67 12.92
N ARG A 259 -0.19 -3.21 11.93
CA ARG A 259 1.28 -3.15 12.01
C ARG A 259 1.75 -2.07 12.96
N LEU A 260 1.06 -0.93 12.98
CA LEU A 260 1.42 0.22 13.82
C LEU A 260 1.38 -0.09 15.32
N GLN A 261 0.65 -1.12 15.77
CA GLN A 261 0.61 -1.54 17.18
C GLN A 261 1.97 -1.97 17.74
N PHE A 262 2.91 -2.39 16.87
CA PHE A 262 4.25 -2.86 17.28
C PHE A 262 5.31 -1.75 17.33
N ILE A 263 4.95 -0.49 17.07
CA ILE A 263 5.92 0.61 16.91
C ILE A 263 6.17 1.41 18.20
N GLY A 264 5.31 1.27 19.22
CA GLY A 264 5.57 1.84 20.56
C GLY A 264 5.67 3.37 20.57
N PHE A 265 4.76 4.07 19.90
CA PHE A 265 4.83 5.53 19.70
C PHE A 265 4.93 6.35 20.98
N LEU A 266 4.31 5.90 22.07
CA LEU A 266 4.37 6.62 23.35
C LEU A 266 5.76 6.58 24.00
N ARG A 267 6.51 5.49 23.80
CA ARG A 267 7.80 5.27 24.45
C ARG A 267 8.95 5.85 23.64
N ASP A 268 9.01 5.48 22.37
CA ASP A 268 10.15 5.79 21.51
C ASP A 268 9.90 7.03 20.61
N GLY A 269 8.67 7.57 20.64
CA GLY A 269 8.24 8.65 19.76
C GLY A 269 8.04 8.18 18.32
N ILE A 270 8.04 9.13 17.38
CA ILE A 270 7.90 8.83 15.95
C ILE A 270 9.23 8.29 15.42
N PRO A 271 9.29 7.04 14.94
CA PRO A 271 10.53 6.46 14.42
C PRO A 271 10.90 7.08 13.07
N GLY A 272 12.20 7.19 12.78
CA GLY A 272 12.66 7.68 11.48
C GLY A 272 12.27 9.13 11.21
N LYS A 273 12.38 10.02 12.21
CA LYS A 273 12.05 11.46 12.10
C LYS A 273 12.69 12.13 10.87
N LEU A 274 13.94 11.77 10.56
CA LEU A 274 14.64 12.26 9.37
C LEU A 274 13.96 11.80 8.07
N LEU A 275 13.58 10.52 7.97
CA LEU A 275 12.85 10.00 6.83
C LEU A 275 11.49 10.69 6.69
N PHE A 276 10.76 10.85 7.81
CA PHE A 276 9.49 11.58 7.82
C PHE A 276 9.64 13.02 7.34
N LEU A 277 10.69 13.72 7.80
CA LEU A 277 11.00 15.08 7.37
C LEU A 277 11.30 15.12 5.87
N LEU A 278 12.14 14.21 5.36
CA LEU A 278 12.47 14.14 3.94
C LEU A 278 11.23 13.84 3.07
N CYS A 279 10.39 12.91 3.50
CA CYS A 279 9.14 12.55 2.80
C CYS A 279 8.15 13.70 2.68
N ASN A 280 8.19 14.68 3.60
CA ASN A 280 7.30 15.83 3.59
C ASN A 280 7.96 17.08 2.99
N LEU A 281 9.19 17.40 3.36
CA LEU A 281 9.86 18.64 2.97
C LEU A 281 10.41 18.61 1.55
N LEU A 282 11.00 17.47 1.13
CA LEU A 282 11.69 17.37 -0.16
C LEU A 282 10.73 17.55 -1.37
N PRO A 283 9.50 17.02 -1.37
CA PRO A 283 8.51 17.32 -2.40
C PRO A 283 8.24 18.82 -2.57
N PHE A 284 8.15 19.58 -1.47
CA PHE A 284 7.96 21.03 -1.53
C PHE A 284 9.19 21.75 -2.07
N ILE A 285 10.40 21.37 -1.64
CA ILE A 285 11.65 21.95 -2.16
C ILE A 285 11.75 21.73 -3.67
N ILE A 286 11.50 20.51 -4.15
CA ILE A 286 11.54 20.18 -5.58
C ILE A 286 10.45 20.94 -6.35
N ALA A 287 9.25 21.06 -5.80
CA ALA A 287 8.16 21.82 -6.42
C ALA A 287 8.51 23.32 -6.52
N SER A 288 9.01 23.93 -5.44
CA SER A 288 9.45 25.33 -5.42
C SER A 288 10.60 25.58 -6.38
N TYR A 289 11.57 24.65 -6.46
CA TYR A 289 12.67 24.75 -7.41
C TYR A 289 12.17 24.63 -8.86
N ARG A 290 11.20 23.76 -9.13
CA ARG A 290 10.53 23.67 -10.43
C ARG A 290 9.79 24.97 -10.78
N THR A 291 9.09 25.59 -9.82
CA THR A 291 8.46 26.91 -9.99
C THR A 291 9.49 27.98 -10.34
N TYR A 292 10.62 28.00 -9.64
CA TYR A 292 11.71 28.94 -9.91
C TYR A 292 12.22 28.81 -11.35
N ILE A 293 12.38 27.58 -11.86
CA ILE A 293 12.80 27.34 -13.25
C ILE A 293 11.78 27.89 -14.24
N TYR A 294 10.49 27.61 -14.06
CA TYR A 294 9.47 28.09 -14.99
C TYR A 294 9.36 29.62 -15.03
N ILE A 295 9.42 30.28 -13.87
CA ILE A 295 9.28 31.74 -13.78
C ILE A 295 10.54 32.46 -14.24
N ASN A 296 11.70 32.09 -13.69
CA ASN A 296 12.92 32.90 -13.84
C ASN A 296 13.81 32.47 -14.99
N VAL A 297 13.83 31.17 -15.31
CA VAL A 297 14.77 30.60 -16.29
C VAL A 297 14.09 30.46 -17.65
N LEU A 298 12.93 29.81 -17.70
CA LEU A 298 12.21 29.55 -18.94
C LEU A 298 11.26 30.69 -19.31
N LYS A 299 10.94 31.60 -18.38
CA LYS A 299 10.02 32.75 -18.55
C LYS A 299 8.71 32.39 -19.26
N THR A 300 8.25 31.16 -19.06
CA THR A 300 7.07 30.59 -19.73
C THR A 300 6.14 30.05 -18.65
N VAL A 301 5.06 30.79 -18.39
CA VAL A 301 4.00 30.37 -17.49
C VAL A 301 2.83 29.90 -18.35
N ASP A 302 2.89 28.65 -18.79
CA ASP A 302 1.82 27.98 -19.50
C ASP A 302 0.95 27.14 -18.54
N LYS A 303 -0.24 26.73 -18.99
CA LYS A 303 -1.13 25.85 -18.19
C LYS A 303 -0.43 24.54 -17.77
N HIS A 304 0.52 24.08 -18.58
CA HIS A 304 1.32 22.89 -18.31
C HIS A 304 2.29 23.11 -17.14
N SER A 305 3.01 24.24 -17.06
CA SER A 305 3.93 24.54 -15.97
C SER A 305 3.22 24.55 -14.61
N VAL A 306 2.05 25.20 -14.54
CA VAL A 306 1.21 25.24 -13.34
C VAL A 306 0.74 23.83 -12.95
N SER A 307 0.25 23.06 -13.94
CA SER A 307 -0.18 21.68 -13.72
C SER A 307 0.98 20.79 -13.23
N SER A 308 2.14 20.86 -13.87
CA SER A 308 3.33 20.07 -13.55
C SER A 308 3.88 20.38 -12.15
N VAL A 309 3.85 21.65 -11.72
CA VAL A 309 4.26 22.04 -10.36
C VAL A 309 3.25 21.52 -9.33
N LEU A 310 1.96 21.80 -9.51
CA LEU A 310 0.94 21.46 -8.52
C LEU A 310 0.71 19.95 -8.41
N PHE A 311 0.36 19.30 -9.53
CA PHE A 311 0.08 17.86 -9.53
C PHE A 311 1.35 17.05 -9.31
N GLY A 312 2.49 17.47 -9.88
CA GLY A 312 3.77 16.82 -9.61
C GLY A 312 4.17 16.90 -8.13
N GLY A 313 4.04 18.08 -7.51
CA GLY A 313 4.29 18.27 -6.08
C GLY A 313 3.37 17.42 -5.20
N ILE A 314 2.07 17.42 -5.47
CA ILE A 314 1.09 16.63 -4.73
C ILE A 314 1.39 15.13 -4.85
N VAL A 315 1.64 14.62 -6.06
CA VAL A 315 1.90 13.18 -6.27
C VAL A 315 3.22 12.76 -5.63
N MET A 316 4.28 13.57 -5.70
CA MET A 316 5.52 13.32 -4.96
C MET A 316 5.28 13.29 -3.45
N TRP A 317 4.43 14.17 -2.93
CA TRP A 317 4.09 14.21 -1.52
C TRP A 317 3.27 12.99 -1.09
N MET A 318 2.32 12.54 -1.92
CA MET A 318 1.59 11.28 -1.74
C MET A 318 2.53 10.09 -1.70
N TRP A 319 3.46 10.01 -2.65
CA TRP A 319 4.45 8.96 -2.77
C TRP A 319 5.44 8.97 -1.59
N GLY A 320 5.92 10.14 -1.16
CA GLY A 320 6.81 10.29 0.00
C GLY A 320 6.15 9.78 1.29
N ASN A 321 4.89 10.14 1.54
CA ASN A 321 4.16 9.62 2.69
C ASN A 321 3.93 8.10 2.60
N PHE A 322 3.73 7.57 1.39
CA PHE A 322 3.65 6.12 1.18
C PHE A 322 4.97 5.42 1.53
N GLN A 323 6.12 5.98 1.13
CA GLN A 323 7.43 5.45 1.54
C GLN A 323 7.61 5.43 3.05
N TYR A 324 7.12 6.46 3.74
CA TYR A 324 7.18 6.49 5.19
C TYR A 324 6.31 5.39 5.83
N LEU A 325 5.11 5.13 5.30
CA LEU A 325 4.24 4.04 5.77
C LEU A 325 4.85 2.65 5.49
N LEU A 326 5.56 2.49 4.37
CA LEU A 326 6.35 1.30 4.07
C LEU A 326 7.45 1.08 5.11
N TYR A 327 8.19 2.14 5.45
CA TYR A 327 9.22 2.10 6.48
C TYR A 327 8.65 1.69 7.85
N LEU A 328 7.52 2.26 8.26
CA LEU A 328 6.84 1.88 9.50
C LEU A 328 6.42 0.42 9.49
N THR A 329 5.85 -0.05 8.37
CA THR A 329 5.46 -1.45 8.22
C THR A 329 6.66 -2.39 8.32
N ARG A 330 7.79 -2.04 7.69
CA ARG A 330 9.04 -2.79 7.82
C ARG A 330 9.53 -2.87 9.26
N LEU A 331 9.59 -1.72 9.95
CA LEU A 331 10.04 -1.64 11.33
C LEU A 331 9.15 -2.48 12.26
N SER A 332 7.83 -2.47 12.01
CA SER A 332 6.88 -3.30 12.77
C SER A 332 7.22 -4.80 12.69
N PHE A 333 7.69 -5.28 11.55
CA PHE A 333 8.08 -6.69 11.39
C PHE A 333 9.36 -7.04 12.13
N GLN A 334 10.37 -6.16 12.08
CA GLN A 334 11.61 -6.34 12.86
C GLN A 334 11.28 -6.47 14.35
N ARG A 335 10.38 -5.61 14.85
CA ARG A 335 9.92 -5.65 16.24
C ARG A 335 9.08 -6.89 16.55
N GLN A 336 8.11 -7.22 15.69
CA GLN A 336 7.26 -8.40 15.89
C GLN A 336 8.12 -9.67 15.95
N PHE A 337 9.10 -9.83 15.06
CA PHE A 337 9.96 -11.00 15.08
C PHE A 337 10.84 -11.08 16.32
N LEU A 338 11.39 -9.97 16.79
CA LEU A 338 12.11 -9.93 18.08
C LEU A 338 11.22 -10.38 19.24
N LEU A 339 9.96 -9.92 19.24
CA LEU A 339 8.99 -10.27 20.26
C LEU A 339 8.61 -11.75 20.21
N VAL A 340 8.42 -12.30 19.00
CA VAL A 340 8.19 -13.73 18.79
C VAL A 340 9.39 -14.54 19.28
N THR A 341 10.62 -14.12 19.00
CA THR A 341 11.84 -14.79 19.49
C THR A 341 11.89 -14.84 21.01
N ARG A 342 11.60 -13.72 21.70
CA ARG A 342 11.52 -13.67 23.18
C ARG A 342 10.40 -14.53 23.75
N PHE A 343 9.26 -14.58 23.05
CA PHE A 343 8.15 -15.44 23.46
C PHE A 343 8.52 -16.92 23.38
N ILE A 344 9.17 -17.35 22.29
CA ILE A 344 9.63 -18.73 22.13
C ILE A 344 10.64 -19.08 23.24
N GLU A 345 11.58 -18.18 23.54
CA GLU A 345 12.57 -18.40 24.60
C GLU A 345 11.93 -18.58 25.99
N SER A 346 10.88 -17.82 26.29
CA SER A 346 10.16 -17.88 27.58
C SER A 346 9.15 -19.03 27.68
N HIS A 347 8.62 -19.51 26.55
CA HIS A 347 7.55 -20.51 26.49
C HIS A 347 7.97 -21.78 25.74
N ASN A 348 9.18 -22.29 26.01
CA ASN A 348 9.74 -23.47 25.34
C ASN A 348 8.88 -24.74 25.48
N ASP A 349 8.03 -24.81 26.51
CA ASP A 349 7.20 -25.98 26.80
C ASP A 349 5.88 -26.01 26.02
N ASP A 350 5.46 -24.88 25.43
CA ASP A 350 4.21 -24.73 24.68
C ASP A 350 4.48 -24.62 23.16
N LEU A 351 4.82 -25.76 22.56
CA LEU A 351 5.18 -25.85 21.14
C LEU A 351 4.03 -25.41 20.23
N GLU A 352 2.78 -25.76 20.54
CA GLU A 352 1.64 -25.40 19.69
C GLU A 352 1.43 -23.88 19.61
N SER A 353 1.52 -23.20 20.76
CA SER A 353 1.45 -21.73 20.79
C SER A 353 2.56 -21.07 20.00
N CYS A 354 3.80 -21.58 20.13
CA CYS A 354 4.94 -21.07 19.39
C CYS A 354 4.78 -21.26 17.87
N LEU A 355 4.36 -22.45 17.42
CA LEU A 355 4.14 -22.75 16.01
C LEU A 355 3.01 -21.89 15.41
N LEU A 356 1.92 -21.67 16.15
CA LEU A 356 0.82 -20.82 15.70
C LEU A 356 1.24 -19.35 15.59
N LEU A 357 1.96 -18.84 16.59
CA LEU A 357 2.48 -17.48 16.61
C LEU A 357 3.42 -17.22 15.44
N ILE A 358 4.38 -18.12 15.19
CA ILE A 358 5.28 -18.06 14.04
C ILE A 358 4.46 -18.12 12.74
N GLY A 359 3.53 -19.06 12.63
CA GLY A 359 2.67 -19.20 11.45
C GLY A 359 1.95 -17.90 11.09
N ASN A 360 1.35 -17.24 12.09
CA ASN A 360 0.66 -15.96 11.91
C ASN A 360 1.61 -14.82 11.50
N ALA A 361 2.72 -14.65 12.24
CA ALA A 361 3.69 -13.57 11.96
C ALA A 361 4.30 -13.72 10.56
N VAL A 362 4.66 -14.94 10.18
CA VAL A 362 5.25 -15.23 8.88
C VAL A 362 4.22 -15.15 7.75
N GLN A 363 2.96 -15.54 7.99
CA GLN A 363 1.88 -15.35 7.01
C GLN A 363 1.67 -13.86 6.69
N ASP A 364 1.59 -13.02 7.72
CA ASP A 364 1.48 -11.58 7.55
C ASP A 364 2.71 -10.99 6.84
N PHE A 365 3.91 -11.44 7.19
CA PHE A 365 5.15 -11.04 6.54
C PHE A 365 5.20 -11.47 5.07
N ASN A 366 4.70 -12.67 4.74
CA ASN A 366 4.63 -13.15 3.36
C ASN A 366 3.74 -12.29 2.49
N CYS A 367 2.63 -11.78 3.05
CA CYS A 367 1.79 -10.82 2.34
C CYS A 367 2.56 -9.53 2.00
N PHE A 368 3.24 -8.96 2.99
CA PHE A 368 4.09 -7.78 2.78
C PHE A 368 5.23 -8.05 1.81
N ARG A 369 5.93 -9.17 1.95
CA ARG A 369 7.02 -9.59 1.06
C ARG A 369 6.55 -9.72 -0.38
N LYS A 370 5.40 -10.36 -0.65
CA LYS A 370 4.83 -10.45 -2.00
C LYS A 370 4.57 -9.06 -2.59
N PHE A 371 4.04 -8.14 -1.78
CA PHE A 371 3.84 -6.77 -2.20
C PHE A 371 5.16 -6.06 -2.52
N ILE A 372 6.14 -6.10 -1.60
CA ILE A 372 7.46 -5.50 -1.80
C ILE A 372 8.15 -6.06 -3.02
N VAL A 373 8.05 -7.37 -3.27
CA VAL A 373 8.59 -8.00 -4.48
C VAL A 373 8.01 -7.37 -5.75
N ILE A 374 6.68 -7.26 -5.85
CA ILE A 374 6.02 -6.66 -7.02
C ILE A 374 6.41 -5.19 -7.14
N TYR A 375 6.35 -4.46 -6.03
CA TYR A 375 6.68 -3.04 -5.96
C TYR A 375 8.12 -2.77 -6.39
N MET A 376 9.10 -3.48 -5.82
CA MET A 376 10.52 -3.32 -6.13
C MET A 376 10.87 -3.79 -7.53
N THR A 377 10.21 -4.83 -8.07
CA THR A 377 10.40 -5.23 -9.47
C THR A 377 10.07 -4.08 -10.41
N LEU A 378 8.91 -3.45 -10.23
CA LEU A 378 8.47 -2.31 -11.03
C LEU A 378 9.33 -1.08 -10.77
N PHE A 379 9.56 -0.75 -9.50
CA PHE A 379 10.33 0.41 -9.08
C PHE A 379 11.77 0.35 -9.59
N VAL A 380 12.49 -0.77 -9.42
CA VAL A 380 13.87 -0.93 -9.92
C VAL A 380 13.89 -0.81 -11.44
N SER A 381 12.96 -1.45 -12.15
CA SER A 381 12.94 -1.38 -13.62
C SER A 381 12.74 0.05 -14.13
N ILE A 382 11.82 0.80 -13.52
CA ILE A 382 11.57 2.21 -13.87
C ILE A 382 12.77 3.08 -13.50
N ASN A 383 13.38 2.89 -12.32
CA ASN A 383 14.52 3.70 -11.87
C ASN A 383 15.80 3.39 -12.65
N THR A 384 16.05 2.14 -13.04
CA THR A 384 17.13 1.80 -13.97
C THR A 384 16.93 2.53 -15.29
N TRP A 385 15.73 2.50 -15.86
CA TRP A 385 15.45 3.26 -17.09
C TRP A 385 15.65 4.77 -16.90
N THR A 386 15.26 5.30 -15.73
CA THR A 386 15.42 6.72 -15.40
C THR A 386 16.90 7.09 -15.35
N LEU A 387 17.71 6.30 -14.65
CA LEU A 387 19.15 6.49 -14.51
C LEU A 387 19.84 6.40 -15.86
N THR A 388 19.56 5.36 -16.64
CA THR A 388 20.21 5.17 -17.94
C THR A 388 19.87 6.33 -18.88
N THR A 389 18.61 6.74 -18.94
CA THR A 389 18.19 7.91 -19.74
C THR A 389 18.93 9.17 -19.32
N GLN A 390 19.09 9.38 -18.00
CA GLN A 390 19.77 10.54 -17.46
C GLN A 390 21.29 10.52 -17.69
N VAL A 391 21.91 9.34 -17.62
CA VAL A 391 23.34 9.20 -17.94
C VAL A 391 23.58 9.43 -19.42
N THR A 392 22.74 8.85 -20.30
CA THR A 392 22.80 9.10 -21.75
C THR A 392 22.61 10.57 -22.06
N TRP A 393 21.66 11.24 -21.40
CA TRP A 393 21.48 12.69 -21.49
C TRP A 393 22.74 13.47 -21.21
N GLN A 394 23.38 13.18 -20.07
CA GLN A 394 24.60 13.88 -19.67
C GLN A 394 25.76 13.60 -20.60
N TYR A 395 25.90 12.35 -21.05
CA TYR A 395 26.93 11.97 -22.00
C TYR A 395 26.79 12.74 -23.32
N LEU A 396 25.57 12.81 -23.86
CA LEU A 396 25.29 13.55 -25.09
C LEU A 396 25.51 15.06 -24.91
N LEU A 397 25.10 15.64 -23.78
CA LEU A 397 25.40 17.05 -23.48
C LEU A 397 26.91 17.33 -23.44
N LEU A 398 27.70 16.44 -22.83
CA LEU A 398 29.15 16.57 -22.73
C LEU A 398 29.84 16.38 -24.09
N LYS A 399 29.39 15.42 -24.90
CA LYS A 399 29.92 15.19 -26.25
C LYS A 399 29.75 16.42 -27.14
N ASN A 400 28.56 17.04 -27.13
CA ASN A 400 28.30 18.20 -27.98
C ASN A 400 29.02 19.47 -27.49
N THR A 401 29.19 19.64 -26.17
CA THR A 401 29.97 20.77 -25.64
C THR A 401 31.47 20.68 -25.91
N GLN A 402 32.00 19.49 -26.20
CA GLN A 402 33.40 19.33 -26.65
C GLN A 402 33.58 19.65 -28.14
N VAL A 403 32.54 19.50 -28.96
CA VAL A 403 32.57 19.77 -30.41
C VAL A 403 32.36 21.26 -30.70
N TYR A 404 31.53 21.94 -29.91
CA TYR A 404 31.27 23.38 -30.02
C TYR A 404 32.09 24.19 -29.00
N ASP A 405 33.36 24.41 -29.33
CA ASP A 405 34.26 25.50 -28.88
C ASP A 405 34.28 25.94 -27.39
N LEU A 406 35.49 26.13 -26.83
CA LEU A 406 35.75 26.47 -25.41
C LEU A 406 35.04 27.74 -24.88
N ASN A 407 34.42 28.54 -25.75
CA ASN A 407 33.73 29.79 -25.41
C ASN A 407 32.19 29.67 -25.34
N CYS A 408 31.59 28.57 -25.78
CA CYS A 408 30.14 28.36 -25.67
C CYS A 408 29.78 27.87 -24.26
N ARG A 409 29.53 28.81 -23.34
CA ARG A 409 28.96 28.49 -22.02
C ARG A 409 27.63 27.75 -22.23
N ILE A 410 27.53 26.53 -21.70
CA ILE A 410 26.28 25.77 -21.60
C ILE A 410 25.15 26.71 -21.15
N PRO A 411 24.04 26.81 -21.91
CA PRO A 411 22.89 27.62 -21.55
C PRO A 411 22.51 27.38 -20.09
N GLN A 412 22.35 28.44 -19.30
CA GLN A 412 22.05 28.32 -17.87
C GLN A 412 20.77 27.48 -17.63
N SER A 413 19.82 27.54 -18.57
CA SER A 413 18.60 26.72 -18.55
C SER A 413 18.86 25.22 -18.47
N ILE A 414 19.81 24.70 -19.24
CA ILE A 414 20.16 23.28 -19.27
C ILE A 414 20.76 22.85 -17.92
N LYS A 415 21.58 23.72 -17.29
CA LYS A 415 22.16 23.43 -15.96
C LYS A 415 21.07 23.29 -14.89
N TYR A 416 20.12 24.22 -14.83
CA TYR A 416 19.04 24.19 -13.85
C TYR A 416 18.10 22.98 -14.06
N LEU A 417 17.79 22.64 -15.31
CA LEU A 417 16.99 21.46 -15.66
C LEU A 417 17.68 20.15 -15.28
N ASN A 418 19.00 20.05 -15.51
CA ASN A 418 19.79 18.88 -15.13
C ASN A 418 19.78 18.67 -13.60
N ILE A 419 19.94 19.74 -12.82
CA ILE A 419 19.83 19.69 -11.35
C ILE A 419 18.43 19.24 -10.92
N LEU A 420 17.37 19.77 -11.56
CA LEU A 420 16.00 19.38 -11.26
C LEU A 420 15.80 17.88 -11.52
N TYR A 421 16.27 17.38 -12.65
CA TYR A 421 16.14 15.97 -13.00
C TYR A 421 16.86 15.07 -12.00
N TRP A 422 18.12 15.37 -11.67
CA TRP A 422 18.84 14.64 -10.62
C TRP A 422 18.16 14.70 -9.26
N SER A 423 17.60 15.85 -8.87
CA SER A 423 16.87 15.95 -7.61
C SER A 423 15.65 15.01 -7.56
N ASN A 424 14.92 14.86 -8.68
CA ASN A 424 13.81 13.91 -8.77
C ASN A 424 14.31 12.47 -8.70
N VAL A 425 15.36 12.12 -9.46
CA VAL A 425 15.93 10.77 -9.49
C VAL A 425 16.45 10.37 -8.12
N SER A 426 17.24 11.24 -7.48
CA SER A 426 17.76 11.03 -6.14
C SER A 426 16.64 10.89 -5.11
N PHE A 427 15.58 11.72 -5.19
CA PHE A 427 14.41 11.60 -4.32
C PHE A 427 13.77 10.21 -4.40
N PHE A 428 13.49 9.72 -5.61
CA PHE A 428 12.87 8.42 -5.81
C PHE A 428 13.78 7.28 -5.32
N ILE A 429 15.03 7.25 -5.75
CA ILE A 429 15.96 6.16 -5.44
C ILE A 429 16.28 6.10 -3.95
N ILE A 430 16.67 7.23 -3.35
CA ILE A 430 17.11 7.26 -1.95
C ILE A 430 15.96 6.88 -1.02
N LEU A 431 14.78 7.50 -1.19
CA LEU A 431 13.64 7.20 -0.31
C LEU A 431 13.08 5.79 -0.55
N GLY A 432 13.05 5.31 -1.79
CA GLY A 432 12.59 3.96 -2.10
C GLY A 432 13.50 2.87 -1.51
N ILE A 433 14.81 3.02 -1.62
CA ILE A 433 15.76 2.06 -1.03
C ILE A 433 15.75 2.15 0.49
N TRP A 434 15.68 3.37 1.06
CA TRP A 434 15.70 3.56 2.51
C TRP A 434 14.43 3.03 3.18
N SER A 435 13.25 3.22 2.58
CA SER A 435 11.98 2.74 3.14
C SER A 435 11.93 1.21 3.22
N VAL A 436 12.39 0.53 2.17
CA VAL A 436 12.41 -0.94 2.07
C VAL A 436 13.59 -1.54 2.84
N GLY A 437 14.71 -0.84 2.92
CA GLY A 437 15.93 -1.29 3.63
C GLY A 437 16.86 -2.11 2.75
N GLY A 438 16.89 -1.77 1.45
CA GLY A 438 17.55 -2.54 0.41
C GLY A 438 16.59 -2.87 -0.72
N PHE A 439 16.87 -3.94 -1.47
CA PHE A 439 16.05 -4.40 -2.60
C PHE A 439 15.04 -5.50 -2.22
N ASP A 440 15.25 -6.13 -1.07
CA ASP A 440 14.38 -7.19 -0.54
C ASP A 440 14.30 -7.09 0.99
N VAL A 441 13.12 -7.39 1.52
CA VAL A 441 12.84 -7.46 2.96
C VAL A 441 13.20 -8.81 3.56
N THR A 442 13.60 -9.79 2.75
CA THR A 442 14.00 -11.13 3.19
C THR A 442 15.11 -11.11 4.26
N SER A 443 15.95 -10.08 4.30
CA SER A 443 16.97 -9.91 5.35
C SER A 443 16.38 -9.95 6.77
N ILE A 444 15.20 -9.36 6.97
CA ILE A 444 14.49 -9.35 8.25
C ILE A 444 14.12 -10.77 8.68
N PHE A 445 13.70 -11.59 7.72
CA PHE A 445 13.32 -12.98 7.98
C PHE A 445 14.53 -13.88 8.21
N GLU A 446 15.64 -13.65 7.49
CA GLU A 446 16.89 -14.37 7.74
C GLU A 446 17.47 -14.05 9.12
N GLU A 447 17.42 -12.79 9.55
CA GLU A 447 17.80 -12.40 10.91
C GLU A 447 16.94 -13.12 11.96
N PHE A 448 15.61 -13.15 11.77
CA PHE A 448 14.70 -13.91 12.62
C PHE A 448 15.03 -15.41 12.66
N ARG A 449 15.34 -15.99 11.49
CA ARG A 449 15.72 -17.41 11.36
C ARG A 449 17.02 -17.71 12.10
N VAL A 450 18.05 -16.87 11.94
CA VAL A 450 19.32 -16.99 12.67
C VAL A 450 19.08 -16.91 14.18
N ASN A 451 18.26 -15.97 14.63
CA ASN A 451 17.90 -15.83 16.04
C ASN A 451 17.21 -17.08 16.57
N ILE A 452 16.25 -17.67 15.85
CA ILE A 452 15.61 -18.94 16.23
C ILE A 452 16.62 -20.09 16.29
N VAL A 453 17.51 -20.20 15.31
CA VAL A 453 18.53 -21.27 15.29
C VAL A 453 19.50 -21.11 16.46
N SER A 454 19.84 -19.88 16.84
CA SER A 454 20.75 -19.58 17.96
C SER A 454 20.17 -19.97 19.33
N LEU A 455 18.83 -19.99 19.48
CA LEU A 455 18.15 -20.38 20.71
C LEU A 455 18.13 -21.90 20.95
N LYS A 456 18.67 -22.70 20.03
CA LYS A 456 18.64 -24.17 20.09
C LYS A 456 19.36 -24.70 21.33
N ARG A 457 18.60 -25.30 22.25
CA ARG A 457 19.12 -26.02 23.42
C ARG A 457 19.16 -27.54 23.18
N LYS A 458 20.17 -28.22 23.75
CA LYS A 458 20.36 -29.68 23.61
C LYS A 458 19.19 -30.50 24.20
N SER A 459 18.50 -29.98 25.22
CA SER A 459 17.42 -30.67 25.92
C SER A 459 16.10 -30.78 25.14
N THR A 460 15.85 -29.93 24.15
CA THR A 460 14.56 -29.85 23.43
C THR A 460 14.70 -30.04 21.91
N TYR A 461 15.65 -30.87 21.47
CA TYR A 461 16.02 -31.04 20.06
C TYR A 461 14.83 -31.35 19.12
N LYS A 462 13.89 -32.22 19.51
CA LYS A 462 12.73 -32.57 18.67
C LYS A 462 11.78 -31.39 18.45
N VAL A 463 11.59 -30.56 19.47
CA VAL A 463 10.75 -29.35 19.46
C VAL A 463 11.37 -28.30 18.53
N TRP A 464 12.66 -28.03 18.71
CA TRP A 464 13.42 -27.12 17.85
C TRP A 464 13.47 -27.57 16.39
N LYS A 465 13.62 -28.88 16.13
CA LYS A 465 13.60 -29.42 14.77
C LYS A 465 12.27 -29.12 14.06
N ARG A 466 11.13 -29.25 14.75
CA ARG A 466 9.81 -28.92 14.18
C ARG A 466 9.62 -27.42 13.95
N LEU A 467 10.08 -26.58 14.89
CA LEU A 467 10.05 -25.12 14.75
C LEU A 467 10.88 -24.65 13.55
N ILE A 468 12.12 -25.13 13.44
CA ILE A 468 13.02 -24.80 12.32
C ILE A 468 12.43 -25.31 11.00
N GLN A 469 11.88 -26.53 10.98
CA GLN A 469 11.24 -27.06 9.78
C GLN A 469 10.03 -26.22 9.34
N GLN A 470 9.23 -25.69 10.26
CA GLN A 470 8.14 -24.78 9.92
C GLN A 470 8.66 -23.44 9.35
N VAL A 471 9.68 -22.86 9.97
CA VAL A 471 10.32 -21.63 9.48
C VAL A 471 10.91 -21.84 8.08
N ASP A 472 11.62 -22.94 7.86
CA ASP A 472 12.23 -23.31 6.59
C ASP A 472 11.18 -23.61 5.50
N ASN A 473 10.11 -24.34 5.83
CA ASN A 473 9.01 -24.63 4.90
C ASN A 473 8.35 -23.36 4.38
N VAL A 474 8.20 -22.35 5.23
CA VAL A 474 7.56 -21.07 4.86
C VAL A 474 8.53 -20.13 4.12
N SER A 475 9.84 -20.33 4.28
CA SER A 475 10.88 -19.56 3.58
C SER A 475 10.97 -19.87 2.08
N SER A 476 10.46 -21.02 1.64
CA SER A 476 10.58 -21.61 0.29
C SER A 476 9.92 -20.86 -0.88
N VAL A 477 9.39 -19.64 -0.66
CA VAL A 477 8.89 -18.81 -1.76
C VAL A 477 10.05 -18.49 -2.73
N PRO A 478 9.92 -18.82 -4.03
CA PRO A 478 11.06 -18.81 -4.94
C PRO A 478 11.66 -17.42 -5.15
N ARG A 479 12.91 -17.25 -4.70
CA ARG A 479 13.76 -16.05 -4.89
C ARG A 479 14.06 -15.74 -6.36
N GLY A 480 13.91 -16.74 -7.24
CA GLY A 480 14.46 -16.70 -8.60
C GLY A 480 13.67 -15.91 -9.64
N GLY A 481 12.43 -15.51 -9.39
CA GLY A 481 11.62 -14.80 -10.40
C GLY A 481 11.95 -13.32 -10.55
N VAL A 482 12.23 -12.67 -9.42
CA VAL A 482 12.39 -11.20 -9.31
C VAL A 482 13.68 -10.73 -9.93
N ILE A 483 14.79 -11.37 -9.57
CA ILE A 483 16.13 -11.03 -10.06
C ILE A 483 16.19 -11.24 -11.58
N LYS A 484 15.52 -12.27 -12.12
CA LYS A 484 15.49 -12.55 -13.55
C LYS A 484 14.72 -11.49 -14.34
N SER A 485 13.53 -11.07 -13.87
CA SER A 485 12.75 -10.06 -14.58
C SER A 485 13.39 -8.68 -14.51
N THR A 486 13.91 -8.26 -13.36
CA THR A 486 14.61 -6.97 -13.23
C THR A 486 15.89 -6.93 -14.05
N MET A 487 16.63 -8.05 -14.13
CA MET A 487 17.84 -8.13 -14.94
C MET A 487 17.53 -8.08 -16.43
N ILE A 488 16.52 -8.82 -16.91
CA ILE A 488 16.08 -8.78 -18.32
C ILE A 488 15.61 -7.36 -18.69
N LEU A 489 14.75 -6.75 -17.87
CA LEU A 489 14.27 -5.38 -18.10
C LEU A 489 15.41 -4.37 -18.07
N SER A 490 16.36 -4.51 -17.15
CA SER A 490 17.54 -3.63 -17.10
C SER A 490 18.40 -3.77 -18.35
N VAL A 491 18.65 -4.99 -18.82
CA VAL A 491 19.43 -5.25 -20.06
C VAL A 491 18.74 -4.65 -21.28
N ILE A 492 17.41 -4.83 -21.40
CA ILE A 492 16.62 -4.22 -22.49
C ILE A 492 16.71 -2.68 -22.41
N ASN A 493 16.60 -2.11 -21.21
CA ASN A 493 16.71 -0.66 -21.02
C ASN A 493 18.10 -0.12 -21.39
N PHE A 494 19.16 -0.84 -21.02
CA PHE A 494 20.54 -0.48 -21.41
C PHE A 494 20.73 -0.56 -22.92
N PHE A 495 20.22 -1.61 -23.55
CA PHE A 495 20.30 -1.78 -25.00
C PHE A 495 19.60 -0.63 -25.75
N ILE A 496 18.36 -0.31 -25.35
CA ILE A 496 17.60 0.81 -25.95
C ILE A 496 18.34 2.13 -25.76
N ALA A 497 18.89 2.40 -24.58
CA ALA A 497 19.58 3.65 -24.32
C ALA A 497 20.92 3.79 -25.07
N LEU A 498 21.63 2.68 -25.30
CA LEU A 498 22.84 2.65 -26.12
C LEU A 498 22.51 2.95 -27.58
N GLN A 499 21.47 2.30 -28.11
CA GLN A 499 21.05 2.48 -29.50
C GLN A 499 20.53 3.89 -29.78
N ILE A 500 19.79 4.48 -28.84
CA ILE A 500 19.39 5.90 -28.91
C ILE A 500 20.63 6.82 -28.89
N GLY A 501 21.68 6.47 -28.15
CA GLY A 501 22.89 7.28 -28.05
C GLY A 501 23.75 7.32 -29.34
N GLU A 502 23.61 6.33 -30.23
CA GLU A 502 24.36 6.26 -31.48
C GLU A 502 23.75 7.12 -32.60
N ASP A 503 22.41 7.24 -32.65
CA ASP A 503 21.67 7.87 -33.76
C ASP A 503 21.17 9.31 -33.48
N GLN A 504 21.31 9.85 -32.26
CA GLN A 504 20.80 11.20 -31.92
C GLN A 504 21.84 12.32 -32.13
N THR A 505 21.54 13.28 -33.01
CA THR A 505 22.22 14.59 -33.06
C THR A 505 21.45 15.61 -32.20
N VAL A 506 22.11 16.17 -31.18
CA VAL A 506 21.55 17.17 -30.24
C VAL A 506 21.66 18.59 -30.85
N SER A 507 21.74 18.72 -32.18
CA SER A 507 22.09 19.97 -32.85
C SER A 507 21.07 21.10 -32.64
N ASP A 508 19.81 20.78 -32.32
CA ASP A 508 18.72 21.77 -32.36
C ASP A 508 18.33 22.31 -30.98
N TRP A 509 19.06 21.86 -29.95
CA TRP A 509 18.93 22.31 -28.56
C TRP A 509 19.21 23.80 -28.35
N THR A 510 19.94 24.41 -29.28
CA THR A 510 20.31 25.82 -29.29
C THR A 510 19.43 26.68 -30.19
N ASP A 511 18.76 26.10 -31.19
CA ASP A 511 18.17 26.85 -32.29
C ASP A 511 16.86 27.58 -31.94
N ILE A 512 16.15 27.13 -30.90
CA ILE A 512 14.97 27.86 -30.41
C ILE A 512 15.34 29.20 -29.75
N SER A 513 16.58 29.37 -29.28
CA SER A 513 17.07 30.64 -28.70
C SER A 513 17.94 31.46 -29.66
N ILE A 514 18.68 30.82 -30.56
CA ILE A 514 19.60 31.53 -31.46
C ILE A 514 18.87 32.03 -32.71
N CYS A 515 17.92 31.28 -33.29
CA CYS A 515 17.19 31.75 -34.48
C CYS A 515 16.27 32.94 -34.18
N ASN A 516 15.71 33.05 -32.97
CA ASN A 516 14.95 34.24 -32.57
C ASN A 516 15.86 35.44 -32.25
N PHE A 517 17.08 35.21 -31.74
CA PHE A 517 18.01 36.31 -31.47
C PHE A 517 18.65 36.85 -32.75
N VAL A 518 18.95 35.97 -33.71
CA VAL A 518 19.48 36.39 -35.03
C VAL A 518 18.41 37.13 -35.83
N LYS A 519 17.15 36.67 -35.85
CA LYS A 519 16.06 37.39 -36.54
C LYS A 519 15.81 38.80 -35.97
N ILE A 520 15.87 38.95 -34.65
CA ILE A 520 15.68 40.26 -33.99
C ILE A 520 16.86 41.21 -34.25
N VAL A 521 18.07 40.68 -34.46
CA VAL A 521 19.27 41.48 -34.75
C VAL A 521 19.41 41.78 -36.26
N THR A 522 18.84 40.96 -37.15
CA THR A 522 18.89 41.19 -38.61
C THR A 522 17.69 41.96 -39.17
N GLU A 523 16.61 42.14 -38.40
CA GLU A 523 15.40 42.88 -38.81
C GLU A 523 15.24 44.26 -38.12
N GLN A 524 16.33 44.89 -37.68
CA GLN A 524 16.31 46.35 -37.47
C GLN A 524 16.65 47.06 -38.80
N PRO A 525 15.70 47.79 -39.41
CA PRO A 525 16.01 48.60 -40.59
C PRO A 525 16.88 49.79 -40.19
N ALA A 526 17.96 49.95 -40.98
CA ALA A 526 18.92 51.06 -41.15
C ALA A 526 18.86 52.26 -40.20
#